data_AF-A0A078KRX0-F1
#
_entry.id   AF-A0A078KRX0-F1
#
_cell.length_a   1.000
_cell.length_b   1.000
_cell.length_c   1.000
_cell.angle_alpha   90.00
_cell.angle_beta   90.00
_cell.angle_gamma   90.00
#
_symmetry.space_group_name_H-M   'P 1'
#
loop_
_entity.id
_entity.type
_entity.pdbx_description
1 polymer ?
#
loop_
_entity_poly.entity_id
_entity_poly.type
_entity_poly.pdbx_seq_one_letter_code
_entity_poly.pdbx_strand_id
1 'polypeptide(L)' 'MSGQYIIVSSITYAYKGKEILERKGIRASVERAPTEISECGCHYAIRIGNASLDRAIRILDHAHIKIISVGGGNYGIS' A
#
# COMPACT_ATOMS: atom_id res chain seq x y z
N MET A 1 0.12 17.40 0.97
CA MET A 1 1.17 16.37 1.06
C MET A 1 0.73 15.17 0.23
N SER A 2 1.37 14.94 -0.91
CA SER A 2 1.13 13.78 -1.77
C SER A 2 1.63 12.50 -1.07
N GLY A 3 0.71 11.68 -0.57
CA GLY A 3 1.06 10.38 0.02
C GLY A 3 1.38 9.34 -1.06
N GLN A 4 2.37 8.49 -0.80
CA GLN A 4 2.65 7.32 -1.64
C GLN A 4 1.86 6.14 -1.13
N TYR A 5 1.34 5.29 -2.02
CA TYR A 5 0.53 4.15 -1.62
C TYR A 5 0.68 2.94 -2.55
N ILE A 6 0.37 1.77 -2.00
CA ILE A 6 0.41 0.47 -2.68
C ILE A 6 -0.91 -0.24 -2.44
N ILE A 7 -1.56 -0.71 -3.51
CA ILE A 7 -2.84 -1.41 -3.45
C ILE A 7 -2.66 -2.91 -3.52
N VAL A 8 -3.36 -3.62 -2.64
CA VAL A 8 -3.38 -5.08 -2.54
C VAL A 8 -4.80 -5.62 -2.50
N SER A 9 -4.96 -6.91 -2.84
CA SER A 9 -6.26 -7.59 -2.97
C SER A 9 -6.90 -8.02 -1.67
N SER A 10 -6.16 -7.97 -0.55
CA SER A 10 -6.63 -8.52 0.72
C SER A 10 -6.05 -7.76 1.90
N ILE A 11 -6.86 -7.67 2.95
CA ILE A 11 -6.48 -7.10 4.24
C ILE A 11 -5.27 -7.82 4.85
N THR A 12 -5.17 -9.14 4.66
CA THR A 12 -4.05 -9.95 5.16
C THR A 12 -2.73 -9.51 4.52
N TYR A 13 -2.74 -9.27 3.21
CA TYR A 13 -1.56 -8.76 2.51
C TYR A 13 -1.22 -7.32 2.92
N ALA A 14 -2.23 -6.51 3.23
CA ALA A 14 -2.02 -5.14 3.68
C ALA A 14 -1.30 -5.10 5.03
N TYR A 15 -1.80 -5.84 6.02
CA TYR A 15 -1.15 -5.92 7.34
C TYR A 15 0.20 -6.61 7.30
N LYS A 16 0.34 -7.70 6.53
CA LYS A 16 1.64 -8.36 6.35
C LYS A 16 2.65 -7.42 5.70
N GLY A 17 2.25 -6.69 4.66
CA GLY A 17 3.11 -5.72 3.98
C GLY A 17 3.51 -4.57 4.90
N LYS A 18 2.56 -4.03 5.66
CA LYS A 18 2.85 -3.02 6.71
C LYS A 18 3.91 -3.53 7.69
N GLU A 19 3.71 -4.71 8.26
CA GLU A 19 4.65 -5.25 9.26
C GLU A 19 6.06 -5.43 8.69
N ILE A 20 6.16 -5.94 7.46
CA ILE A 20 7.46 -6.12 6.78
C ILE A 20 8.14 -4.78 6.53
N LEU A 21 7.40 -3.76 6.10
CA LEU A 21 7.91 -2.41 5.88
C LEU A 21 8.37 -1.79 7.20
N GLU A 22 7.58 -1.90 8.26
CA GLU A 22 7.92 -1.38 9.60
C GLU A 22 9.16 -2.05 10.17
N ARG A 23 9.31 -3.38 10.01
CA ARG A 23 10.53 -4.12 10.38
C ARG A 23 11.78 -3.65 9.61
N LYS A 24 11.60 -3.01 8.45
CA LYS A 24 12.68 -2.41 7.65
C LYS A 24 12.85 -0.90 7.91
N GLY A 25 12.19 -0.36 8.93
CA GLY A 25 12.26 1.06 9.31
C GLY A 25 11.40 1.98 8.45
N ILE A 26 10.47 1.43 7.67
CA ILE A 26 9.56 2.19 6.81
C ILE A 26 8.21 2.31 7.50
N ARG A 27 7.81 3.55 7.80
CA ARG A 27 6.49 3.85 8.37
C ARG A 27 5.42 3.58 7.32
N ALA A 28 4.50 2.68 7.65
CA ALA A 28 3.38 2.31 6.79
C ALA A 28 2.02 2.37 7.54
N SER A 29 0.96 2.82 6.87
CA SER A 29 -0.42 2.73 7.37
C SER A 29 -1.28 1.93 6.40
N VAL A 30 -2.27 1.21 6.93
CA VAL A 30 -3.24 0.45 6.13
C VAL A 30 -4.57 1.16 6.15
N GLU A 31 -5.13 1.39 4.97
CA GLU A 31 -6.40 2.08 4.75
C GLU A 31 -7.24 1.26 3.76
N ARG A 32 -8.57 1.31 3.86
CA ARG A 32 -9.44 0.66 2.88
C ARG A 32 -9.51 1.54 1.64
N ALA A 33 -9.24 0.96 0.47
CA ALA A 33 -9.33 1.72 -0.77
C ALA A 33 -10.82 2.00 -1.11
N PRO A 34 -11.15 3.18 -1.64
CA PRO A 34 -12.52 3.52 -2.00
C PRO A 34 -13.04 2.62 -3.14
N THR A 35 -14.35 2.40 -3.14
CA THR A 35 -15.05 1.49 -4.06
C THR A 35 -14.89 1.87 -5.52
N GLU A 36 -14.66 3.15 -5.83
CA GLU A 36 -14.47 3.66 -7.21
C GLU A 36 -13.23 3.09 -7.92
N ILE A 37 -12.21 2.66 -7.18
CA ILE A 37 -11.01 1.99 -7.72
C ILE A 37 -11.17 0.46 -7.66
N SER A 38 -12.31 0.00 -7.13
CA SER A 38 -12.61 -1.37 -6.80
C SER A 38 -13.86 -1.84 -7.52
N GLU A 39 -13.83 -1.88 -8.86
CA GLU A 39 -14.96 -2.38 -9.65
C GLU A 39 -15.36 -3.83 -9.28
N CYS A 40 -14.54 -4.61 -8.56
CA CYS A 40 -14.85 -6.01 -8.20
C CYS A 40 -14.27 -6.55 -6.86
N GLY A 41 -13.85 -5.75 -5.87
CA GLY A 41 -13.34 -6.35 -4.62
C GLY A 41 -12.87 -5.43 -3.50
N CYS A 42 -12.76 -5.94 -2.27
CA CYS A 42 -12.23 -5.20 -1.12
C CYS A 42 -10.72 -4.94 -1.26
N HIS A 43 -10.34 -3.85 -1.93
CA HIS A 43 -8.95 -3.44 -2.03
C HIS A 43 -8.48 -2.67 -0.78
N TYR A 44 -7.20 -2.79 -0.49
CA TYR A 44 -6.56 -2.11 0.65
C TYR A 44 -5.32 -1.36 0.18
N ALA A 45 -5.17 -0.14 0.70
CA ALA A 45 -4.04 0.73 0.45
C ALA A 45 -3.04 0.65 1.60
N ILE A 46 -1.77 0.45 1.30
CA ILE A 46 -0.66 0.62 2.21
C ILE A 46 0.00 1.95 1.89
N ARG A 47 -0.17 2.94 2.77
CA ARG A 47 0.43 4.27 2.62
C ARG A 47 1.86 4.26 3.16
N ILE A 48 2.78 4.81 2.38
CA ILE A 48 4.21 4.89 2.70
C ILE A 48 4.53 6.30 3.20
N GLY A 49 5.09 6.40 4.40
CA GLY A 49 5.25 7.68 5.09
C GLY A 49 6.63 8.33 4.96
N ASN A 50 7.71 7.55 4.93
CA ASN A 50 9.08 8.06 5.04
C ASN A 50 10.09 7.33 4.12
N ALA A 51 9.61 6.59 3.13
CA ALA A 51 10.46 5.87 2.18
C ALA A 51 9.94 6.06 0.77
N SER A 52 10.81 5.86 -0.22
CA SER A 52 10.42 5.91 -1.62
C SER A 52 9.53 4.71 -1.98
N LEU A 53 8.58 4.94 -2.86
CA LEU A 53 7.66 3.92 -3.36
C LEU A 53 8.41 2.74 -4.00
N ASP A 54 9.51 2.99 -4.73
CA ASP A 54 10.33 1.94 -5.33
C ASP A 54 10.96 1.00 -4.30
N ARG A 55 11.42 1.54 -3.16
CA ARG A 55 12.00 0.73 -2.08
C ARG A 55 10.92 -0.13 -1.45
N ALA A 56 9.74 0.44 -1.20
CA ALA A 56 8.60 -0.30 -0.65
C ALA A 56 8.15 -1.43 -1.59
N ILE A 57 8.04 -1.17 -2.90
CA ILE A 57 7.70 -2.18 -3.91
C ILE A 57 8.68 -3.34 -3.87
N ARG A 58 9.99 -3.07 -3.91
CA ARG A 58 11.02 -4.13 -3.85
C ARG A 58 10.89 -5.00 -2.62
N ILE A 59 10.68 -4.39 -1.45
CA ILE A 59 10.53 -5.13 -0.18
C ILE A 59 9.29 -6.05 -0.21
N LEU A 60 8.16 -5.55 -0.73
CA LEU A 60 6.92 -6.31 -0.82
C LEU A 60 7.00 -7.42 -1.89
N ASP A 61 7.66 -7.15 -3.01
CA ASP A 61 7.92 -8.13 -4.07
C ASP A 61 8.77 -9.30 -3.56
N HIS A 62 9.88 -9.01 -2.85
CA HIS A 62 10.70 -10.02 -2.17
C HIS A 62 9.93 -10.81 -1.10
N ALA A 63 8.84 -10.24 -0.56
CA ALA A 63 7.96 -10.91 0.40
C ALA A 63 6.82 -11.70 -0.25
N HIS A 64 6.80 -11.80 -1.58
CA HIS A 64 5.73 -12.41 -2.39
C HIS A 64 4.35 -11.80 -2.12
N ILE A 65 4.29 -10.49 -1.83
CA ILE A 65 3.04 -9.77 -1.67
C ILE A 65 2.57 -9.30 -3.05
N LYS A 66 1.40 -9.76 -3.47
CA LYS A 66 0.82 -9.38 -4.75
C LYS A 66 0.35 -7.92 -4.72
N ILE A 67 1.05 -7.09 -5.47
CA ILE A 67 0.71 -5.69 -5.70
C ILE A 67 -0.26 -5.61 -6.89
N ILE A 68 -1.37 -4.89 -6.73
CA ILE A 68 -2.35 -4.63 -7.79
C ILE A 68 -2.02 -3.33 -8.51
N SER A 69 -1.76 -2.28 -7.74
CA SER A 69 -1.53 -0.94 -8.25
C SER A 69 -0.67 -0.16 -7.27
N VAL A 70 0.02 0.86 -7.76
CA VAL A 70 0.84 1.77 -6.96
C VAL A 70 0.56 3.20 -7.42
N GLY A 71 0.58 4.14 -6.49
CA GLY A 71 0.31 5.53 -6.81
C GLY A 71 1.06 6.49 -5.90
N GLY A 72 1.27 7.70 -6.42
CA GLY A 72 1.78 8.83 -5.67
C GLY A 72 0.84 10.00 -5.86
N GLY A 73 0.12 10.39 -4.81
CA GLY A 73 -0.91 11.43 -4.88
C GLY A 73 -1.85 11.39 -3.67
N ASN A 74 -2.67 12.43 -3.49
CA ASN A 74 -3.78 12.32 -2.55
C ASN A 74 -4.73 11.24 -3.08
N TYR A 75 -4.93 10.17 -2.30
CA TYR A 75 -6.15 9.38 -2.42
C TYR A 75 -7.31 10.37 -2.28
N GLY A 76 -8.08 10.56 -3.35
CA GLY A 76 -9.12 11.57 -3.44
C GLY A 76 -10.07 11.50 -2.26
N ILE A 77 -9.92 12.44 -1.35
CA ILE A 77 -11.06 13.14 -0.75
C ILE A 77 -10.97 14.59 -1.23
N SER A 78 -11.87 14.95 -2.12
CA SER A 78 -12.48 16.29 -2.13
C SER A 78 -13.88 16.10 -1.59
#